data_AF-A0A803KPA5-F1
#
_entry.id   AF-A0A803KPA5-F1
#
_cell.length_a   1.000
_cell.length_b   1.000
_cell.length_c   1.000
_cell.angle_alpha   90.00
_cell.angle_beta   90.00
_cell.angle_gamma   90.00
#
_symmetry.space_group_name_H-M   'P 1'
#
loop_
_entity.id
_entity.type
_entity.pdbx_description
1 polymer ?
#
loop_
_entity_poly.entity_id
_entity_poly.type
_entity_poly.pdbx_seq_one_letter_code
_entity_poly.pdbx_strand_id
1 'polypeptide(L)'
;MEKNEGRHDHRDDREQWVESGDKEPLNLIYRSSANHTEIDRSGSFRMKSAYAISKLRKFGYSKQGFYKEAFELYKEINAYLAHGDKTSLRKLVTENMFSIGVDRNDLKKVFIQLTLEFLTNQKFEAYNSEGTAVAGDKNKEVLVRDIWVFEKSLFHPGAYWRLCGRIPPPK
;
A
#
# COMPACT_ATOMS: atom_id res chain seq x y z
N MET A 1 -36.66 -17.17 -49.18
CA MET A 1 -37.57 -16.47 -48.26
C MET A 1 -37.90 -17.46 -47.16
N GLU A 2 -37.67 -17.29 -45.86
CA GLU A 2 -37.11 -16.30 -44.93
C GLU A 2 -36.81 -17.13 -43.66
N LYS A 3 -35.57 -17.22 -43.18
CA LYS A 3 -34.93 -16.46 -42.07
C LYS A 3 -35.79 -16.20 -40.82
N ASN A 4 -35.27 -16.69 -39.69
CA ASN A 4 -35.16 -16.10 -38.33
C ASN A 4 -35.46 -17.14 -37.23
N GLU A 5 -34.75 -17.23 -36.11
CA GLU A 5 -33.75 -16.36 -35.50
C GLU A 5 -32.92 -17.16 -34.48
N GLY A 6 -31.61 -16.93 -34.47
CA GLY A 6 -30.68 -17.51 -33.52
C GLY A 6 -30.86 -16.93 -32.13
N ARG A 7 -31.01 -17.82 -31.12
CA ARG A 7 -30.84 -17.47 -29.71
C ARG A 7 -29.34 -17.46 -29.41
N HIS A 8 -28.79 -16.26 -29.31
CA HIS A 8 -27.44 -16.03 -28.81
C HIS A 8 -27.45 -16.31 -27.31
N ASP A 9 -27.01 -17.51 -26.92
CA ASP A 9 -26.70 -17.80 -25.54
C ASP A 9 -25.35 -17.14 -25.22
N HIS A 10 -25.38 -16.21 -24.27
CA HIS A 10 -24.20 -15.49 -23.81
C HIS A 10 -23.25 -16.51 -23.17
N ARG A 11 -22.22 -16.89 -23.93
CA ARG A 11 -21.08 -17.61 -23.39
C ARG A 11 -20.46 -16.76 -22.29
N ASP A 12 -20.37 -17.41 -21.15
CA ASP A 12 -19.60 -17.08 -19.97
C ASP A 12 -18.13 -16.94 -20.37
N ASP A 13 -17.72 -15.74 -20.77
CA ASP A 13 -16.32 -15.36 -20.99
C ASP A 13 -15.64 -15.15 -19.64
N ARG A 14 -15.59 -16.22 -18.85
CA ARG A 14 -14.55 -16.40 -17.82
C ARG A 14 -13.23 -16.61 -18.54
N GLU A 15 -12.62 -15.51 -18.98
CA GLU A 15 -11.25 -15.53 -19.47
C GLU A 15 -10.34 -16.11 -18.38
N GLN A 16 -9.75 -17.23 -18.76
CA GLN A 16 -8.85 -18.05 -17.98
C GLN A 16 -7.56 -17.27 -17.75
N TRP A 17 -7.27 -17.00 -16.49
CA TRP A 17 -5.93 -16.65 -16.07
C TRP A 17 -5.02 -17.86 -16.30
N VAL A 18 -4.10 -17.72 -17.25
CA VAL A 18 -2.95 -18.64 -17.36
C VAL A 18 -1.98 -18.24 -16.25
N GLU A 19 -2.01 -19.00 -15.15
CA GLU A 19 -0.94 -18.99 -14.15
C GLU A 19 0.36 -19.41 -14.83
N SER A 20 1.19 -18.44 -15.23
CA SER A 20 2.60 -18.69 -15.48
C SER A 20 3.32 -18.77 -14.13
N GLY A 21 3.37 -19.98 -13.58
CA GLY A 21 4.31 -20.32 -12.53
C GLY A 21 5.73 -20.14 -13.05
N ASP A 22 6.42 -19.13 -12.53
CA ASP A 22 7.73 -19.27 -11.87
C ASP A 22 8.41 -17.91 -11.65
N LYS A 23 8.81 -17.72 -10.39
CA LYS A 23 9.85 -16.81 -9.86
C LYS A 23 9.40 -15.39 -9.50
N GLU A 24 9.43 -15.13 -8.18
CA GLU A 24 9.61 -13.78 -7.63
C GLU A 24 10.66 -13.00 -8.42
N PRO A 25 10.42 -11.71 -8.66
CA PRO A 25 11.46 -10.76 -8.30
C PRO A 25 10.84 -9.43 -7.84
N LEU A 26 10.29 -9.39 -6.64
CA LEU A 26 10.44 -8.18 -5.85
C LEU A 26 11.72 -8.34 -5.06
N ASN A 27 12.86 -8.09 -5.72
CA ASN A 27 14.10 -7.76 -5.03
C ASN A 27 13.89 -6.42 -4.31
N LEU A 28 13.16 -6.47 -3.20
CA LEU A 28 13.02 -5.38 -2.28
C LEU A 28 14.40 -5.18 -1.65
N ILE A 29 15.15 -4.20 -2.14
CA ILE A 29 16.26 -3.67 -1.36
C ILE A 29 15.62 -3.05 -0.13
N TYR A 30 15.65 -3.82 0.94
CA TYR A 30 15.18 -3.41 2.24
C TYR A 30 16.12 -2.34 2.81
N ARG A 31 15.83 -1.07 2.51
CA ARG A 31 16.24 0.02 3.38
C ARG A 31 15.10 0.28 4.35
N SER A 32 15.20 -0.35 5.51
CA SER A 32 14.48 0.18 6.66
C SER A 32 14.98 1.61 6.87
N SER A 33 14.09 2.59 6.71
CA SER A 33 14.20 3.89 7.37
C SER A 33 13.99 3.75 8.88
N ALA A 34 14.49 2.67 9.51
CA ALA A 34 15.03 2.74 10.85
C ALA A 34 16.51 3.20 10.84
N ASN A 35 17.12 3.41 9.67
CA ASN A 35 18.33 4.19 9.48
C ASN A 35 17.99 5.37 8.55
N HIS A 36 17.75 6.56 9.09
CA HIS A 36 18.74 7.64 9.05
C HIS A 36 19.32 7.86 7.64
N THR A 37 18.71 8.77 6.89
CA THR A 37 19.44 9.63 5.95
C THR A 37 18.89 11.03 6.10
N GLU A 38 19.63 11.82 6.89
CA GLU A 38 19.84 13.25 6.67
C GLU A 38 18.64 14.21 6.73
N ILE A 39 17.76 14.07 7.73
CA ILE A 39 17.01 15.23 8.25
C ILE A 39 17.04 15.17 9.78
N ASP A 40 17.80 16.10 10.35
CA ASP A 40 17.94 16.45 11.77
C ASP A 40 18.96 15.66 12.64
N ARG A 41 20.00 16.37 13.08
CA ARG A 41 20.99 15.96 14.09
C ARG A 41 20.46 16.13 15.53
N SER A 42 19.17 16.37 15.74
CA SER A 42 18.59 16.44 17.08
C SER A 42 18.15 15.05 17.58
N GLY A 43 18.67 14.63 18.74
CA GLY A 43 18.27 13.37 19.40
C GLY A 43 16.78 13.28 19.78
N SER A 44 16.02 14.37 19.62
CA SER A 44 14.60 14.50 19.96
C SER A 44 13.69 13.60 19.11
N PHE A 45 13.90 13.53 17.79
CA PHE A 45 13.09 12.69 16.90
C PHE A 45 13.31 11.20 17.16
N ARG A 46 14.57 10.80 17.41
CA ARG A 46 14.93 9.41 17.73
C ARG A 46 14.21 8.90 18.98
N MET A 47 14.08 9.75 20.00
CA MET A 47 13.35 9.41 21.23
C MET A 47 11.83 9.30 21.03
N LYS A 48 11.23 10.19 20.23
CA LYS A 48 9.78 10.11 19.92
C LYS A 48 9.43 8.84 19.15
N SER A 49 10.24 8.47 18.16
CA SER A 49 10.09 7.22 17.42
C SER A 49 10.27 6.00 18.32
N ALA A 50 11.29 6.00 19.19
CA ALA A 50 11.50 4.91 20.15
C ALA A 50 10.33 4.75 21.13
N TYR A 51 9.76 5.87 21.61
CA TYR A 51 8.58 5.85 22.48
C TYR A 51 7.34 5.27 21.78
N ALA A 52 7.07 5.69 20.53
CA ALA A 52 5.97 5.15 19.74
C ALA A 52 6.11 3.63 19.50
N ILE A 53 7.31 3.17 19.15
CA ILE A 53 7.61 1.74 18.99
C ILE A 53 7.47 0.98 20.32
N SER A 54 7.90 1.57 21.44
CA SER A 54 7.72 0.97 22.76
C SER A 54 6.24 0.79 23.11
N LYS A 55 5.38 1.77 22.79
CA LYS A 55 3.93 1.64 22.93
C LYS A 55 3.37 0.54 22.04
N LEU A 56 3.73 0.54 20.76
CA LEU A 56 3.32 -0.51 19.81
C LEU A 56 3.65 -1.92 20.28
N ARG A 57 4.84 -2.13 20.86
CA ARG A 57 5.27 -3.44 21.38
C ARG A 57 4.34 -3.97 22.49
N LYS A 58 3.73 -3.09 23.29
CA LYS A 58 2.72 -3.48 24.29
C LYS A 58 1.44 -4.04 23.66
N PHE A 59 1.20 -3.74 22.38
CA PHE A 59 0.07 -4.22 21.58
C PHE A 59 0.49 -5.28 20.54
N GLY A 60 1.59 -5.99 20.77
CA GLY A 60 2.01 -7.12 19.93
C GLY A 60 2.72 -6.75 18.63
N TYR A 61 3.12 -5.48 18.45
CA TYR A 61 3.89 -5.09 17.28
C TYR A 61 5.24 -5.81 17.18
N SER A 62 5.54 -6.30 15.98
CA SER A 62 6.89 -6.67 15.56
C SER A 62 7.25 -5.94 14.27
N LYS A 63 8.53 -5.60 14.13
CA LYS A 63 9.06 -4.91 12.95
C LYS A 63 8.85 -5.76 11.68
N GLN A 64 9.09 -7.06 11.76
CA GLN A 64 8.91 -8.01 10.64
C GLN A 64 7.43 -8.18 10.27
N GLY A 65 6.55 -8.32 11.28
CA GLY A 65 5.11 -8.43 11.04
C GLY A 65 4.55 -7.21 10.34
N PHE A 66 4.95 -6.01 10.78
CA PHE A 66 4.57 -4.77 10.12
C PHE A 66 5.01 -4.73 8.65
N TYR A 67 6.24 -5.12 8.32
CA TYR A 67 6.67 -5.10 6.92
C TYR A 67 5.93 -6.08 6.03
N LYS A 68 5.65 -7.28 6.55
CA LYS A 68 4.83 -8.23 5.81
C LYS A 68 3.46 -7.64 5.50
N GLU A 69 2.78 -7.09 6.50
CA GLU A 69 1.46 -6.47 6.34
C GLU A 69 1.50 -5.24 5.41
N ALA A 70 2.49 -4.35 5.58
CA ALA A 70 2.66 -3.17 4.75
C ALA A 70 2.92 -3.51 3.28
N PHE A 71 3.67 -4.58 3.02
CA PHE A 71 3.95 -5.05 1.67
C PHE A 71 2.73 -5.69 0.99
N GLU A 72 1.93 -6.47 1.73
CA GLU A 72 0.66 -6.97 1.20
C GLU A 72 -0.29 -5.82 0.87
N LEU A 73 -0.44 -4.85 1.77
CA LEU A 73 -1.22 -3.63 1.52
C LEU A 73 -0.73 -2.86 0.30
N TYR A 74 0.59 -2.77 0.09
CA TYR A 74 1.17 -2.14 -1.08
C TYR A 74 0.72 -2.80 -2.38
N LYS A 75 0.78 -4.14 -2.44
CA LYS A 75 0.30 -4.91 -3.60
C LYS A 75 -1.19 -4.75 -3.83
N GLU A 76 -2.00 -4.93 -2.77
CA GLU A 76 -3.46 -4.86 -2.87
C GLU A 76 -3.94 -3.47 -3.32
N ILE A 77 -3.40 -2.40 -2.73
CA ILE A 77 -3.76 -1.03 -3.09
C ILE A 77 -3.39 -0.74 -4.55
N ASN A 78 -2.19 -1.13 -4.99
CA ASN A 78 -1.78 -0.92 -6.39
C ASN A 78 -2.66 -1.72 -7.38
N ALA A 79 -3.07 -2.94 -7.02
CA ALA A 79 -4.01 -3.72 -7.82
C ALA A 79 -5.38 -3.03 -7.91
N TYR A 80 -5.95 -2.58 -6.77
CA TYR A 80 -7.23 -1.87 -6.78
C TYR A 80 -7.18 -0.53 -7.51
N LEU A 81 -6.05 0.18 -7.46
CA LEU A 81 -5.83 1.38 -8.28
C LEU A 81 -5.83 1.05 -9.77
N ALA A 82 -5.16 -0.02 -10.19
CA ALA A 82 -5.13 -0.46 -11.59
C ALA A 82 -6.51 -0.90 -12.10
N HIS A 83 -7.31 -1.56 -11.27
CA HIS A 83 -8.68 -1.99 -11.62
C HIS A 83 -9.75 -0.90 -11.42
N GLY A 84 -9.41 0.23 -10.81
CA GLY A 84 -10.39 1.26 -10.47
C GLY A 84 -11.40 0.82 -9.40
N ASP A 85 -11.11 -0.21 -8.60
CA ASP A 85 -11.99 -0.71 -7.53
C ASP A 85 -11.94 0.21 -6.30
N LYS A 86 -12.71 1.29 -6.37
CA LYS A 86 -12.83 2.28 -5.28
C LYS A 86 -13.48 1.70 -4.03
N THR A 87 -14.22 0.60 -4.11
CA THR A 87 -14.94 0.03 -2.96
C THR A 87 -13.97 -0.72 -2.07
N SER A 88 -13.13 -1.57 -2.66
CA SER A 88 -12.09 -2.27 -1.92
C SER A 88 -10.99 -1.32 -1.44
N LEU A 89 -10.61 -0.34 -2.28
CA LEU A 89 -9.61 0.66 -1.92
C LEU A 89 -9.99 1.46 -0.65
N ARG A 90 -11.26 1.88 -0.51
CA ARG A 90 -11.74 2.64 0.67
C ARG A 90 -11.59 1.90 2.01
N LYS A 91 -11.47 0.57 1.98
CA LYS A 91 -11.23 -0.23 3.20
C LYS A 91 -9.76 -0.16 3.63
N LEU A 92 -8.84 -0.03 2.66
CA LEU A 92 -7.40 -0.07 2.90
C LEU A 92 -6.76 1.30 3.12
N VAL A 93 -7.46 2.38 2.77
CA VAL A 93 -7.00 3.76 2.96
C VAL A 93 -7.78 4.46 4.08
N THR A 94 -7.17 5.45 4.72
CA THR A 94 -7.91 6.35 5.62
C THR A 94 -8.49 7.53 4.84
N GLU A 95 -9.72 7.94 5.15
CA GLU A 95 -10.35 9.10 4.49
C GLU A 95 -9.66 10.42 4.87
N ASN A 96 -9.17 10.50 6.10
CA ASN A 96 -8.41 11.62 6.63
C ASN A 96 -7.18 11.11 7.39
N MET A 97 -6.07 11.84 7.32
CA MET A 97 -4.91 11.60 8.17
C MET A 97 -5.21 12.17 9.56
N PHE A 98 -5.28 11.33 10.59
CA PHE A 98 -5.47 11.84 11.95
C PHE A 98 -4.11 12.30 12.49
N SER A 99 -3.99 13.59 12.80
CA SER A 99 -2.80 14.09 13.48
C SER A 99 -2.62 13.33 14.80
N ILE A 100 -1.38 12.93 15.08
CA ILE A 100 -0.99 12.27 16.32
C ILE A 100 -1.23 13.25 17.49
N GLY A 101 -2.44 13.24 18.03
CA GLY A 101 -2.80 13.89 19.29
C GLY A 101 -2.54 12.92 20.43
N VAL A 102 -1.27 12.76 20.82
CA VAL A 102 -0.96 11.97 22.03
C VAL A 102 -1.22 12.86 23.23
N ASP A 103 -2.42 12.79 23.80
CA ASP A 103 -2.47 12.93 25.25
C ASP A 103 -1.65 11.77 25.80
N ARG A 104 -0.57 12.09 26.53
CA ARG A 104 0.35 11.09 27.09
C ARG A 104 -0.37 10.09 28.01
N ASN A 105 -1.53 10.49 28.54
CA ASN A 105 -2.32 9.74 29.51
C ASN A 105 -3.60 9.14 28.93
N ASP A 106 -4.07 9.55 27.74
CA ASP A 106 -5.29 9.02 27.13
C ASP A 106 -5.01 8.21 25.86
N LEU A 107 -4.86 6.89 26.03
CA LEU A 107 -4.71 5.95 24.92
C LEU A 107 -6.02 5.66 24.19
N LYS A 108 -7.18 6.14 24.66
CA LYS A 108 -8.50 5.81 24.10
C LYS A 108 -8.77 6.45 22.74
N LYS A 109 -7.88 7.32 22.26
CA LYS A 109 -8.00 8.00 20.96
C LYS A 109 -6.68 8.03 20.17
N VAL A 110 -5.71 7.19 20.52
CA VAL A 110 -4.37 7.23 19.90
C VAL A 110 -4.33 6.47 18.58
N PHE A 111 -3.93 7.18 17.54
CA PHE A 111 -3.47 6.63 16.28
C PHE A 111 -1.95 6.67 16.24
N ILE A 112 -1.33 5.62 15.69
CA ILE A 112 0.11 5.58 15.44
C ILE A 112 0.35 5.54 13.95
N GLN A 113 1.30 6.35 13.50
CA GLN A 113 1.74 6.38 12.12
C GLN A 113 3.16 5.84 11.97
N LEU A 114 3.37 5.02 10.95
CA LEU A 114 4.68 4.51 10.55
C LEU A 114 4.91 4.80 9.07
N THR A 115 6.04 5.41 8.75
CA THR A 115 6.43 5.71 7.38
C THR A 115 7.37 4.63 6.86
N LEU A 116 7.10 4.13 5.66
CA LEU A 116 7.91 3.13 4.97
C LEU A 116 8.24 3.59 3.56
N GLU A 117 9.51 3.42 3.18
CA GLU A 117 9.98 3.60 1.82
C GLU A 117 9.99 2.25 1.10
N PHE A 118 9.29 2.17 -0.03
CA PHE A 118 9.30 1.05 -0.95
C PHE A 118 10.22 1.36 -2.12
N LEU A 119 11.08 0.41 -2.45
CA LEU A 119 11.89 0.41 -3.65
C LEU A 119 11.62 -0.90 -4.40
N THR A 120 10.93 -0.80 -5.54
CA THR A 120 10.36 -1.97 -6.21
C THR A 120 10.54 -1.86 -7.73
N ASN A 121 10.78 -2.99 -8.40
CA ASN A 121 10.70 -3.05 -9.85
C ASN A 121 9.26 -3.38 -10.24
N GLN A 122 8.68 -2.57 -11.12
CA GLN A 122 7.29 -2.71 -11.54
C GLN A 122 7.16 -2.57 -13.06
N LYS A 123 6.11 -3.17 -13.61
CA LYS A 123 5.67 -2.97 -14.99
C LYS A 123 4.29 -2.32 -14.93
N PHE A 124 4.05 -1.31 -15.76
CA PHE A 124 2.74 -0.67 -15.84
C PHE A 124 2.46 -0.21 -17.27
N GLU A 125 1.20 -0.21 -17.65
CA GLU A 125 0.69 0.40 -18.87
C GLU A 125 -0.67 1.04 -18.51
N ALA A 126 -0.82 2.32 -18.82
CA ALA A 126 -2.04 3.07 -18.57
C ALA A 126 -2.80 3.23 -19.89
N TYR A 127 -4.12 3.08 -19.83
CA TYR A 127 -4.99 3.14 -21.00
C TYR A 127 -6.01 4.28 -20.87
N ASN A 128 -6.41 4.87 -21.99
CA ASN A 128 -7.56 5.79 -22.03
C ASN A 128 -8.89 4.99 -22.05
N SER A 129 -10.02 5.71 -22.13
CA SER A 129 -11.36 5.10 -22.21
C SER A 129 -11.61 4.26 -23.45
N GLU A 130 -10.78 4.39 -24.49
CA GLU A 130 -10.86 3.64 -25.74
C GLU A 130 -9.97 2.38 -25.72
N GLY A 131 -9.28 2.10 -24.60
CA GLY A 131 -8.35 0.98 -24.46
C GLY A 131 -6.99 1.21 -25.12
N THR A 132 -6.70 2.43 -25.58
CA THR A 132 -5.40 2.78 -26.17
C THR A 132 -4.40 3.10 -25.07
N ALA A 133 -3.19 2.53 -25.16
CA ALA A 133 -2.10 2.82 -24.23
C ALA A 133 -1.66 4.29 -24.35
N VAL A 134 -1.59 4.99 -23.23
CA VAL A 134 -1.22 6.42 -23.15
C VAL A 134 0.04 6.66 -22.32
N ALA A 135 0.47 5.71 -21.49
CA ALA A 135 1.73 5.77 -20.75
C ALA A 135 2.19 4.38 -20.30
N GLY A 136 3.49 4.24 -20.06
CA GLY A 136 4.08 2.98 -19.59
C GLY A 136 4.36 1.96 -20.70
N ASP A 137 4.84 0.80 -20.30
CA ASP A 137 5.09 -0.37 -21.15
C ASP A 137 4.99 -1.62 -20.28
N LYS A 138 4.04 -2.50 -20.61
CA LYS A 138 3.77 -3.73 -19.87
C LYS A 138 4.91 -4.75 -19.87
N ASN A 139 5.87 -4.62 -20.79
CA ASN A 139 7.02 -5.54 -20.91
C ASN A 139 8.28 -4.98 -20.24
N LYS A 140 8.32 -3.69 -19.93
CA LYS A 140 9.50 -3.01 -19.40
C LYS A 140 9.38 -2.77 -17.90
N GLU A 141 10.40 -3.22 -17.16
CA GLU A 141 10.51 -2.90 -15.74
C GLU A 141 11.00 -1.47 -15.52
N VAL A 142 10.41 -0.82 -14.52
CA VAL A 142 10.78 0.50 -14.02
C VAL A 142 10.99 0.41 -12.53
N LEU A 143 12.07 1.03 -12.04
CA LEU A 143 12.33 1.18 -10.62
C LEU A 143 11.41 2.26 -10.04
N VAL A 144 10.53 1.86 -9.13
CA VAL A 144 9.57 2.73 -8.46
C VAL A 144 10.00 2.93 -7.01
N ARG A 145 10.07 4.20 -6.62
CA ARG A 145 10.33 4.65 -5.26
C ARG A 145 9.08 5.30 -4.69
N ASP A 146 8.55 4.73 -3.62
CA ASP A 146 7.34 5.19 -2.94
C ASP A 146 7.62 5.42 -1.47
N ILE A 147 7.09 6.50 -0.88
CA ILE A 147 7.14 6.71 0.57
C ILE A 147 5.70 6.76 1.07
N TRP A 148 5.30 5.72 1.80
CA TRP A 148 3.93 5.54 2.28
C TRP A 148 3.88 5.73 3.80
N VAL A 149 2.84 6.42 4.28
CA VAL A 149 2.54 6.58 5.68
C VAL A 149 1.36 5.68 6.01
N PHE A 150 1.58 4.74 6.93
CA PHE A 150 0.57 3.83 7.42
C PHE A 150 0.07 4.29 8.78
N GLU A 151 -1.21 4.13 9.04
CA GLU A 151 -1.85 4.47 10.31
C GLU A 151 -2.57 3.26 10.91
N LYS A 152 -2.51 3.12 12.23
CA LYS A 152 -3.28 2.13 12.99
C LYS A 152 -3.79 2.73 14.30
N SER A 153 -5.06 2.48 14.61
CA SER A 153 -5.65 2.81 15.91
C SER A 153 -5.17 1.81 16.97
N LEU A 154 -4.84 2.30 18.17
CA LEU A 154 -4.48 1.45 19.32
C LEU A 154 -5.67 1.09 20.22
N PHE A 155 -6.82 1.69 20.01
CA PHE A 155 -7.97 1.61 20.92
C PHE A 155 -9.15 0.82 20.35
N HIS A 156 -9.17 0.56 19.04
CA HIS A 156 -10.15 -0.33 18.44
C HIS A 156 -9.61 -1.77 18.42
N PRO A 157 -10.31 -2.73 19.06
CA PRO A 157 -10.01 -4.14 18.89
C PRO A 157 -10.09 -4.53 17.41
N GLY A 158 -9.14 -5.33 16.93
CA GLY A 158 -9.10 -5.75 15.52
C GLY A 158 -8.66 -4.67 14.53
N ALA A 159 -8.18 -3.51 14.98
CA ALA A 159 -7.59 -2.52 14.10
C ALA A 159 -6.43 -3.13 13.27
N TYR A 160 -6.35 -2.73 12.00
CA TYR A 160 -5.31 -3.11 11.05
C TYR A 160 -4.61 -1.86 10.51
N TRP A 161 -3.48 -2.02 9.84
CA TRP A 161 -2.79 -0.90 9.21
C TRP A 161 -3.53 -0.44 7.96
N ARG A 162 -3.62 0.88 7.76
CA ARG A 162 -4.21 1.50 6.56
C ARG A 162 -3.27 2.53 6.00
N LEU A 163 -3.29 2.74 4.68
CA LEU A 163 -2.53 3.82 4.04
C LEU A 163 -3.23 5.16 4.33
N CYS A 164 -2.53 6.10 4.96
CA CYS A 164 -3.06 7.43 5.29
C CYS A 164 -2.38 8.57 4.52
N GLY A 165 -1.27 8.31 3.83
CA GLY A 165 -0.59 9.32 3.03
C GLY A 165 0.53 8.78 2.16
N ARG A 166 0.86 9.53 1.11
CA ARG A 166 2.05 9.31 0.27
C ARG A 166 2.89 10.57 0.32
N ILE A 167 4.18 10.42 0.58
CA ILE A 167 5.15 11.51 0.60
C ILE A 167 5.90 11.48 -0.73
N PRO A 168 5.99 12.60 -1.47
CA PRO A 168 6.85 12.68 -2.63
C PRO A 168 8.30 12.37 -2.26
N PRO A 169 9.01 11.48 -2.98
CA PRO A 169 10.43 11.28 -2.76
C PRO A 169 11.20 12.60 -2.92
N PRO A 170 12.26 12.83 -2.14
CA PRO A 170 13.16 13.96 -2.38
C PRO A 170 13.67 13.92 -3.82
N LYS A 171 13.75 15.10 -4.45
CA LYS A 171 14.31 15.28 -5.79
C LYS A 171 15.82 15.05 -5.79
#